data_AF-A0A2S7KX98-F1
#
_entry.id   AF-A0A2S7KX98-F1
#
_cell.length_a   1.000
_cell.length_b   1.000
_cell.length_c   1.000
_cell.angle_alpha   90.00
_cell.angle_beta   90.00
_cell.angle_gamma   90.00
#
_symmetry.space_group_name_H-M   'P 1'
#
loop_
_entity.id
_entity.type
_entity.pdbx_description
1 polymer ?
#
loop_
_entity_poly.entity_id
_entity_poly.type
_entity_poly.pdbx_seq_one_letter_code
_entity_poly.pdbx_strand_id
1 'polypeptide(L)'
;MKNLKIIALLFLVGIYSSCNNDDDNSPLTLSGIYSETSPVSGRSQLNFINGNTVVKSEPNNSNEDEFNYEIIGNVIKLTPTWYNTTTQEFEIEIMNNSKFEIENLYPSVGVNPTTYMTFEK
;
A
#
# COMPACT_ATOMS: atom_id res chain seq x y z
N MET A 1 -53.63 55.73 5.99
CA MET A 1 -53.13 55.01 7.19
C MET A 1 -52.14 53.96 6.70
N LYS A 2 -50.85 54.24 6.92
CA LYS A 2 -49.73 53.31 6.69
C LYS A 2 -49.81 52.20 7.74
N ASN A 3 -49.45 50.97 7.38
CA ASN A 3 -48.77 50.00 8.24
C ASN A 3 -48.16 48.90 7.36
N LEU A 4 -47.04 49.28 6.73
CA LEU A 4 -46.08 48.39 6.10
C LEU A 4 -45.36 47.64 7.25
N LYS A 5 -45.53 46.32 7.37
CA LYS A 5 -44.76 45.54 8.33
C LYS A 5 -43.40 45.20 7.71
N ILE A 6 -42.40 45.97 8.08
CA ILE A 6 -40.97 45.62 7.96
C ILE A 6 -40.61 44.87 9.23
N ILE A 7 -40.17 43.61 9.11
CA ILE A 7 -39.25 43.01 10.07
C ILE A 7 -38.12 42.40 9.25
N ALA A 8 -36.98 43.07 9.31
CA ALA A 8 -35.69 42.59 8.84
C ALA A 8 -34.87 42.15 10.06
N LEU A 9 -34.28 40.96 10.02
CA LEU A 9 -33.01 40.59 10.68
C LEU A 9 -32.63 39.15 10.24
N LEU A 10 -31.74 38.99 9.27
CA LEU A 10 -30.30 38.71 9.45
C LEU A 10 -30.01 37.42 10.24
N PHE A 11 -29.64 36.36 9.52
CA PHE A 11 -28.41 35.63 9.81
C PHE A 11 -27.70 35.28 8.49
N LEU A 12 -26.61 36.03 8.28
CA LEU A 12 -25.49 35.66 7.43
C LEU A 12 -24.81 34.41 8.00
N VAL A 13 -23.91 33.85 7.18
CA VAL A 13 -22.81 32.93 7.50
C VAL A 13 -23.13 31.45 7.30
N GLY A 14 -22.34 30.85 6.40
CA GLY A 14 -22.10 29.42 6.41
C GLY A 14 -22.40 28.68 5.10
N ILE A 15 -21.96 29.20 3.96
CA ILE A 15 -21.48 28.30 2.90
C ILE A 15 -20.29 27.56 3.53
N TYR A 16 -20.56 26.41 4.15
CA TYR A 16 -19.54 25.43 4.44
C TYR A 16 -19.12 24.84 3.09
N SER A 17 -18.26 25.57 2.39
CA SER A 17 -17.23 24.95 1.58
C SER A 17 -16.42 24.07 2.52
N SER A 18 -16.84 22.82 2.69
CA SER A 18 -15.92 21.71 2.91
C SER A 18 -15.63 21.25 1.48
N CYS A 19 -14.50 21.52 0.80
CA CYS A 19 -13.14 21.75 1.28
C CYS A 19 -12.81 20.94 2.53
N ASN A 20 -13.27 19.70 2.56
CA ASN A 20 -12.41 18.68 3.12
C ASN A 20 -11.27 18.57 2.11
N ASN A 21 -10.08 18.82 2.63
CA ASN A 21 -8.83 18.74 1.90
C ASN A 21 -8.92 17.54 0.96
N ASP A 22 -8.70 17.81 -0.33
CA ASP A 22 -8.02 16.85 -1.18
C ASP A 22 -6.64 16.65 -0.53
N ASP A 23 -6.60 15.93 0.60
CA ASP A 23 -5.48 15.03 0.80
C ASP A 23 -5.61 14.13 -0.41
N ASP A 24 -4.68 14.29 -1.36
CA ASP A 24 -4.34 13.34 -2.39
C ASP A 24 -3.96 12.00 -1.71
N ASN A 25 -4.88 11.39 -0.98
CA ASN A 25 -4.91 10.01 -0.57
C ASN A 25 -5.32 9.19 -1.80
N SER A 26 -4.73 9.48 -2.96
CA SER A 26 -4.55 8.41 -3.93
C SER A 26 -3.78 7.33 -3.16
N PRO A 27 -4.34 6.13 -2.98
CA PRO A 27 -3.63 5.08 -2.27
C PRO A 27 -2.27 4.93 -2.94
N LEU A 28 -1.18 4.99 -2.16
CA LEU A 28 0.17 4.77 -2.68
C LEU A 28 0.17 3.40 -3.37
N THR A 29 0.15 3.41 -4.71
CA THR A 29 0.09 2.18 -5.50
C THR A 29 1.50 1.73 -5.84
N LEU A 30 1.88 0.55 -5.34
CA LEU A 30 3.12 -0.10 -5.78
C LEU A 30 2.97 -0.55 -7.23
N SER A 31 3.95 -0.21 -8.06
CA SER A 31 3.97 -0.56 -9.48
C SER A 31 5.40 -0.63 -10.00
N GLY A 32 5.66 -1.62 -10.85
CA GLY A 32 6.97 -1.87 -11.43
C GLY A 32 7.86 -2.75 -10.55
N ILE A 33 9.14 -2.80 -10.93
CA ILE A 33 10.15 -3.66 -10.32
C ILE A 33 10.82 -2.91 -9.17
N TYR A 34 10.90 -3.55 -8.02
CA TYR A 34 11.68 -3.12 -6.87
C TYR A 34 12.70 -4.19 -6.55
N SER A 35 13.94 -3.80 -6.26
CA SER A 35 15.00 -4.68 -5.84
C SER A 35 15.23 -4.55 -4.34
N GLU A 36 15.50 -5.67 -3.68
CA GLU A 36 15.91 -5.66 -2.27
C GLU A 36 17.20 -4.84 -2.12
N THR A 37 17.20 -3.86 -1.21
CA THR A 37 18.39 -3.08 -0.83
C THR A 37 18.89 -3.44 0.57
N SER A 38 18.03 -4.02 1.41
CA SER A 38 18.34 -4.48 2.76
C SER A 38 17.46 -5.69 3.13
N PRO A 39 17.96 -6.68 3.92
CA PRO A 39 19.31 -6.78 4.45
C PRO A 39 20.35 -7.26 3.44
N VAL A 40 19.95 -7.85 2.31
CA VAL A 40 20.88 -8.37 1.30
C VAL A 40 20.56 -7.76 -0.06
N SER A 41 21.31 -6.72 -0.42
CA SER A 41 21.12 -6.00 -1.68
C SER A 41 21.18 -6.93 -2.89
N GLY A 42 20.18 -6.84 -3.77
CA GLY A 42 20.10 -7.59 -5.03
C GLY A 42 19.75 -9.08 -4.87
N ARG A 43 19.38 -9.55 -3.67
CA ARG A 43 18.99 -10.95 -3.46
C ARG A 43 17.64 -11.29 -4.10
N SER A 44 16.67 -10.39 -3.99
CA SER A 44 15.31 -10.61 -4.46
C SER A 44 14.73 -9.38 -5.17
N GLN A 45 13.75 -9.62 -6.03
CA GLN A 45 12.98 -8.58 -6.71
C GLN A 45 11.49 -8.83 -6.53
N LEU A 46 10.73 -7.74 -6.43
CA LEU A 46 9.27 -7.74 -6.42
C LEU A 46 8.78 -6.88 -7.59
N ASN A 47 8.09 -7.51 -8.54
CA ASN A 47 7.51 -6.85 -9.70
C ASN A 47 6.00 -6.75 -9.53
N PHE A 48 5.52 -5.56 -9.18
CA PHE A 48 4.11 -5.25 -9.06
C PHE A 48 3.54 -4.92 -10.45
N ILE A 49 2.77 -5.85 -11.00
CA ILE A 49 2.16 -5.73 -12.33
C ILE A 49 0.69 -5.32 -12.21
N ASN A 50 0.12 -4.83 -13.31
CA ASN A 50 -1.28 -4.41 -13.35
C ASN A 50 -2.23 -5.56 -12.98
N GLY A 51 -3.27 -5.27 -12.18
CA GLY A 51 -4.30 -6.25 -11.84
C GLY A 51 -4.06 -7.01 -10.52
N ASN A 52 -3.45 -6.37 -9.52
CA ASN A 52 -3.23 -6.96 -8.20
C ASN A 52 -2.31 -8.19 -8.20
N THR A 53 -1.38 -8.28 -9.13
CA THR A 53 -0.41 -9.37 -9.19
C THR A 53 0.99 -8.85 -8.84
N VAL A 54 1.72 -9.62 -8.05
CA VAL A 54 3.14 -9.39 -7.76
C VAL A 54 3.92 -10.66 -8.06
N VAL A 55 5.01 -10.50 -8.81
CA VAL A 55 5.96 -11.58 -9.11
C VAL A 55 7.19 -11.39 -8.25
N LYS A 56 7.53 -12.40 -7.47
CA LYS A 56 8.78 -12.47 -6.73
C LYS A 56 9.77 -13.31 -7.51
N SER A 57 10.98 -12.79 -7.70
CA SER A 57 12.08 -13.49 -8.36
C SER A 57 13.39 -13.30 -7.61
N GLU A 58 14.35 -14.19 -7.86
CA GLU A 58 15.75 -13.99 -7.47
C GLU A 58 16.62 -13.96 -8.74
N PRO A 59 17.58 -13.03 -8.88
CA PRO A 59 18.34 -12.88 -10.14
C PRO A 59 19.08 -14.12 -10.63
N ASN A 60 19.36 -15.08 -9.76
CA ASN A 60 20.07 -16.34 -10.07
C ASN A 60 19.15 -17.57 -10.07
N ASN A 61 17.83 -17.35 -10.02
CA ASN A 61 16.82 -18.40 -10.00
C ASN A 61 15.90 -18.23 -11.21
N SER A 62 15.70 -19.29 -11.99
CA SER A 62 14.78 -19.27 -13.13
C SER A 62 13.32 -19.43 -12.72
N ASN A 63 13.07 -19.79 -11.47
CA ASN A 63 11.72 -19.93 -10.94
C ASN A 63 11.26 -18.60 -10.35
N GLU A 64 10.02 -18.25 -10.65
CA GLU A 64 9.35 -17.06 -10.12
C GLU A 64 8.12 -17.51 -9.32
N ASP A 65 7.85 -16.81 -8.23
CA ASP A 65 6.65 -17.01 -7.44
C ASP A 65 5.66 -15.89 -7.77
N GLU A 66 4.49 -16.25 -8.29
CA GLU A 66 3.43 -15.30 -8.63
C GLU A 66 2.32 -15.32 -7.56
N PHE A 67 1.94 -14.11 -7.11
CA PHE A 67 0.92 -13.91 -6.10
C PHE A 67 -0.11 -12.89 -6.54
N ASN A 68 -1.37 -13.15 -6.23
CA ASN A 68 -2.35 -12.07 -6.07
C ASN A 68 -2.06 -11.34 -4.75
N TYR A 69 -2.07 -10.02 -4.76
CA TYR A 69 -1.84 -9.18 -3.59
C TYR A 69 -2.99 -8.23 -3.26
N GLU A 70 -3.18 -8.01 -1.97
CA GLU A 70 -4.12 -7.03 -1.42
C GLU A 70 -3.43 -6.27 -0.29
N ILE A 71 -3.54 -4.94 -0.27
CA ILE A 71 -2.99 -4.09 0.80
C ILE A 71 -4.15 -3.49 1.57
N ILE A 72 -4.23 -3.80 2.86
CA ILE A 72 -5.26 -3.26 3.78
C ILE A 72 -4.53 -2.67 4.98
N GLY A 73 -4.45 -1.33 5.04
CA GLY A 73 -3.64 -0.65 6.05
C GLY A 73 -2.16 -1.00 5.90
N ASN A 74 -1.53 -1.47 6.98
CA ASN A 74 -0.12 -1.85 7.04
C ASN A 74 0.11 -3.35 6.82
N VAL A 75 -0.83 -4.04 6.16
CA VAL A 75 -0.72 -5.47 5.88
C VAL A 75 -0.84 -5.71 4.39
N ILE A 76 0.12 -6.44 3.83
CA ILE A 76 0.03 -7.02 2.48
C ILE A 76 -0.28 -8.51 2.58
N LYS A 77 -1.33 -8.92 1.89
CA LYS A 77 -1.74 -10.32 1.75
C LYS A 77 -1.21 -10.84 0.43
N LEU A 78 -0.49 -11.96 0.46
CA LEU A 78 0.01 -12.65 -0.73
C LEU A 78 -0.66 -14.01 -0.87
N THR A 79 -1.39 -14.22 -1.96
CA THR A 79 -2.06 -15.49 -2.28
C THR A 79 -1.46 -16.07 -3.56
N PRO A 80 -0.81 -17.25 -3.51
CA PRO A 80 -0.23 -17.87 -4.69
C PRO A 80 -1.26 -18.08 -5.80
N THR A 81 -0.90 -17.77 -7.04
CA THR A 81 -1.82 -17.92 -8.18
C THR A 81 -2.02 -19.37 -8.60
N TRP A 82 -1.02 -20.23 -8.38
CA TRP A 82 -1.05 -21.66 -8.71
C TRP A 82 -1.87 -22.50 -7.71
N TYR A 83 -2.07 -22.01 -6.47
CA TYR A 83 -2.86 -22.69 -5.44
C TYR A 83 -3.48 -21.66 -4.48
N ASN A 84 -4.72 -21.29 -4.76
CA ASN A 84 -5.43 -20.15 -4.16
C ASN A 84 -5.93 -20.35 -2.71
N THR A 85 -5.46 -21.36 -1.99
CA THR A 85 -5.99 -21.70 -0.64
C THR A 85 -5.09 -21.25 0.50
N THR A 86 -3.85 -20.85 0.23
CA THR A 86 -2.89 -20.42 1.25
C THR A 86 -2.57 -18.94 1.07
N THR A 87 -3.17 -18.08 1.90
CA THR A 87 -2.82 -16.66 1.96
C THR A 87 -1.83 -16.43 3.10
N GLN A 88 -0.77 -15.68 2.82
CA GLN A 88 0.19 -15.21 3.82
C GLN A 88 0.02 -13.72 4.01
N GLU A 89 0.12 -13.25 5.26
CA GLU A 89 0.01 -11.84 5.61
C GLU A 89 1.37 -11.37 6.13
N PHE A 90 1.79 -10.20 5.66
CA PHE A 90 3.06 -9.57 6.04
C PHE A 90 2.80 -8.13 6.42
N GLU A 91 3.49 -7.64 7.44
CA GLU A 91 3.53 -6.20 7.70
C GLU A 91 4.22 -5.47 6.54
N ILE A 92 3.68 -4.31 6.15
CA ILE A 92 4.22 -3.46 5.10
C ILE A 92 4.12 -1.98 5.47
N GLU A 93 5.17 -1.22 5.16
CA GLU A 93 5.20 0.23 5.24
C GLU A 93 5.63 0.81 3.88
N ILE A 94 4.70 1.45 3.18
CA ILE A 94 4.99 2.13 1.92
C ILE A 94 5.45 3.55 2.23
N MET A 95 6.74 3.81 2.11
CA MET A 95 7.33 5.12 2.38
C MET A 95 7.06 6.09 1.23
N ASN A 96 7.12 5.62 -0.02
CA ASN A 96 6.77 6.36 -1.24
C ASN A 96 6.66 5.41 -2.46
N ASN A 97 6.37 5.97 -3.64
CA ASN A 97 6.22 5.22 -4.90
C ASN A 97 7.50 4.50 -5.39
N SER A 98 8.64 4.73 -4.75
CA SER A 98 9.94 4.11 -5.06
C SER A 98 10.55 3.33 -3.91
N LYS A 99 9.91 3.26 -2.74
CA LYS A 99 10.47 2.62 -1.55
C LYS A 99 9.39 2.10 -0.59
N PHE A 100 9.58 0.88 -0.12
CA PHE A 100 8.78 0.31 0.97
C PHE A 100 9.63 -0.65 1.82
N GLU A 101 9.11 -0.95 3.00
CA GLU A 101 9.59 -2.03 3.86
C GLU A 101 8.50 -3.08 4.01
N ILE A 102 8.88 -4.35 4.01
CA ILE A 102 7.98 -5.49 4.17
C ILE A 102 8.59 -6.48 5.15
N GLU A 103 7.78 -7.15 5.95
CA GLU A 103 8.23 -8.27 6.77
C GLU A 103 8.96 -9.32 5.92
N ASN A 104 9.97 -9.95 6.52
CA ASN A 104 10.84 -10.87 5.84
C ASN A 104 10.08 -12.03 5.18
N LEU A 105 10.11 -12.05 3.85
CA LEU A 105 9.47 -13.06 3.00
C LEU A 105 10.13 -14.45 3.09
N TYR A 106 11.27 -14.56 3.78
CA TYR A 106 11.95 -15.81 4.07
C TYR A 106 11.70 -16.20 5.54
N PRO A 107 10.61 -16.92 5.84
CA PRO A 107 10.28 -17.27 7.21
C PRO A 107 11.41 -18.11 7.80
N SER A 108 11.98 -17.64 8.91
CA SER A 108 12.92 -18.43 9.69
C SER A 108 12.15 -19.41 10.57
N VAL A 109 12.48 -20.70 10.49
CA VAL A 109 11.91 -21.71 11.40
C VAL A 109 12.36 -21.42 12.84
N GLY A 110 11.42 -21.06 13.73
CA GLY A 110 11.67 -20.79 15.15
C GLY A 110 11.14 -19.44 15.65
N VAL A 111 11.36 -19.15 16.94
CA VAL A 111 10.97 -17.87 17.55
C VAL A 111 12.10 -16.86 17.34
N ASN A 112 12.14 -16.24 16.16
CA ASN A 112 13.05 -15.14 15.88
C ASN A 112 12.30 -13.81 15.99
N PRO A 113 12.97 -12.69 16.32
CA PRO A 113 12.35 -11.38 16.19
C PRO A 113 11.90 -11.17 14.73
N THR A 114 10.77 -10.50 14.54
CA THR A 114 10.31 -10.06 13.22
C THR A 114 11.41 -9.19 12.59
N THR A 115 11.78 -9.50 11.36
CA THR A 115 12.74 -8.71 10.58
C THR A 115 12.08 -8.19 9.31
N TYR A 116 12.61 -7.10 8.77
CA TYR A 116 12.07 -6.43 7.60
C TYR A 116 13.09 -6.42 6.47
N MET A 117 12.56 -6.34 5.25
CA MET A 117 13.29 -6.18 4.01
C MET A 117 12.92 -4.84 3.40
N THR A 118 13.92 -4.09 2.94
CA THR A 118 13.72 -2.81 2.25
C THR A 118 13.84 -3.04 0.75
N PHE A 119 12.89 -2.49 0.00
CA PHE A 119 12.84 -2.59 -1.46
C PHE A 119 12.80 -1.19 -2.08
N GLU A 120 13.62 -0.98 -3.10
CA GLU A 120 13.70 0.28 -3.85
C GLU A 120 13.69 0.03 -5.37
N LYS A 121 13.20 1.01 -6.15
CA LYS A 121 13.20 0.97 -7.63
C LYS A 121 14.58 1.11 -8.25
#